data_AF-A0A9D5NFL3-F1
#
_entry.id   AF-A0A9D5NFL3-F1
#
_cell.length_a   1.000
_cell.length_b   1.000
_cell.length_c   1.000
_cell.angle_alpha   90.00
_cell.angle_beta   90.00
_cell.angle_gamma   90.00
#
_symmetry.space_group_name_H-M   'P 1'
#
loop_
_entity.id
_entity.type
_entity.pdbx_description
1 polymer ?
#
loop_
_entity_poly.entity_id
_entity_poly.type
_entity_poly.pdbx_seq_one_letter_code
_entity_poly.pdbx_strand_id
1 'polypeptide(L)'
;MKRKGFTLIETLGVILLLGIIASIVFVVVDKTIDNSKEKLYEEQLNQIKGSLKDLAYANIFLMPDNEEYISITLGQLKQMGYANKEIKNPKNDMCFSNDTILTITKENTGYKYDILDITDVECDTLKNNPIIKLNGSFVEYLEIGDTYVDASFTALSSTNEDISSNVEVVISGDGNTINTSTKSKYTITYSVTDDFKTTKVIRTIFVK
;
A
#
# COMPACT_ATOMS: atom_id res chain seq x y z
N MET A 1 36.02 35.99 52.30
CA MET A 1 36.01 35.00 51.21
C MET A 1 36.33 35.71 49.89
N LYS A 2 37.44 35.39 49.22
CA LYS A 2 37.75 35.94 47.89
C LYS A 2 36.91 35.19 46.85
N ARG A 3 35.92 35.86 46.24
CA ARG A 3 35.21 35.32 45.07
C ARG A 3 36.13 35.48 43.85
N LYS A 4 36.65 34.37 43.34
CA LYS A 4 37.33 34.36 42.03
C LYS A 4 36.23 34.39 40.97
N GLY A 5 35.95 35.56 40.40
CA GLY A 5 35.10 35.68 39.22
C GLY A 5 35.87 35.21 37.99
N PHE A 6 35.18 34.55 37.05
CA PHE A 6 35.74 34.22 35.75
C PHE A 6 36.10 35.49 34.99
N THR A 7 37.20 35.44 34.24
CA THR A 7 37.56 36.53 33.33
C THR A 7 36.68 36.49 32.08
N LEU A 8 36.48 37.66 31.46
CA LEU A 8 35.69 37.78 30.23
C LEU A 8 36.22 36.88 29.11
N ILE A 9 37.55 36.75 29.02
CA ILE A 9 38.21 35.93 27.98
C ILE A 9 37.99 34.43 28.18
N GLU A 10 37.98 33.96 29.43
CA GLU A 10 37.65 32.56 29.74
C GLU A 10 36.19 32.26 29.40
N THR A 11 35.28 33.18 29.70
CA THR A 11 33.85 33.03 29.41
C THR A 11 33.60 32.99 27.90
N LEU A 12 34.30 33.81 27.12
CA LEU A 12 34.24 33.81 25.66
C LEU A 12 34.78 32.51 25.06
N GLY A 13 35.88 31.98 25.59
CA GLY A 13 36.45 30.70 25.15
C GLY A 13 35.50 29.52 25.37
N VAL A 14 34.79 29.49 26.51
CA VAL A 14 33.78 28.45 26.81
C VAL A 14 32.60 28.55 25.85
N ILE A 15 32.09 29.74 25.56
CA ILE A 15 30.97 29.92 24.62
C ILE A 15 31.36 29.46 23.22
N LEU A 16 32.57 29.79 22.76
CA LEU A 16 33.05 29.36 21.44
C LEU A 16 33.18 27.84 21.35
N LEU A 17 33.72 27.20 22.39
CA LEU A 17 33.82 25.74 22.47
C LEU A 17 32.42 25.08 22.45
N LEU A 18 31.47 25.62 23.22
CA LEU A 18 30.10 25.12 23.26
C LEU A 18 29.39 25.28 21.91
N GLY A 19 29.63 26.38 21.19
CA GLY A 19 29.09 26.58 19.85
C GLY A 19 29.58 25.54 18.84
N ILE A 20 30.87 25.19 18.88
CA ILE A 20 31.45 24.15 18.02
C ILE A 20 30.85 22.78 18.38
N ILE A 21 30.76 22.45 19.67
CA ILE A 21 30.19 21.18 20.14
C ILE A 21 28.73 21.06 19.75
N ALA A 22 27.92 22.10 19.99
CA ALA A 22 26.51 22.13 19.63
C ALA A 22 26.29 21.91 18.11
N SER A 23 27.14 22.50 17.28
CA SER A 23 27.07 22.33 15.82
C SER A 23 27.35 20.89 15.39
N ILE A 24 28.37 20.25 15.98
CA ILE A 24 28.69 18.84 15.69
C ILE A 24 27.55 17.93 16.16
N VAL A 25 27.03 18.17 17.36
CA VAL A 25 25.92 17.39 17.93
C VAL A 25 24.68 17.48 17.04
N PHE A 26 24.32 18.68 16.56
CA PHE A 26 23.19 18.88 15.66
C PHE A 26 23.27 17.99 14.41
N VAL A 27 24.42 18.01 13.70
CA VAL A 27 24.63 17.19 12.50
C VAL A 27 24.53 15.69 12.78
N VAL A 28 25.03 15.24 13.94
CA VAL A 28 24.95 13.82 14.33
C VAL A 28 23.50 13.43 14.62
N VAL A 29 22.77 14.27 15.36
CA VAL A 29 21.35 14.02 15.70
C VAL A 29 20.51 13.92 14.44
N ASP A 30 20.65 14.87 13.50
CA ASP A 30 19.91 14.85 12.23
C ASP A 30 20.17 13.56 11.44
N LYS A 31 21.43 13.18 11.26
CA LYS A 31 21.80 11.92 10.59
C LYS A 31 21.22 10.70 11.29
N THR A 32 21.24 10.67 12.61
CA THR A 32 20.67 9.56 13.39
C THR A 32 19.15 9.48 13.21
N ILE A 33 18.46 10.62 13.19
CA ILE A 33 17.01 10.68 12.95
C ILE A 33 16.69 10.19 11.54
N ASP A 34 17.42 10.65 10.52
CA ASP A 34 17.19 10.25 9.13
C ASP A 34 17.39 8.74 8.94
N ASN A 35 18.49 8.19 9.48
CA ASN A 35 18.73 6.74 9.46
C ASN A 35 17.63 5.95 10.19
N SER A 36 17.10 6.51 11.29
CA SER A 36 16.01 5.89 12.04
C SER A 36 14.70 5.90 11.23
N LYS A 37 14.39 7.01 10.56
CA LYS A 37 13.24 7.12 9.65
C LYS A 37 13.36 6.18 8.46
N GLU A 38 14.55 6.02 7.89
CA GLU A 38 14.82 5.08 6.79
C GLU A 38 14.53 3.64 7.22
N LYS A 39 15.03 3.24 8.39
CA LYS A 39 14.77 1.90 8.93
C LYS A 39 13.29 1.67 9.20
N LEU A 40 12.62 2.63 9.83
CA LEU A 40 11.18 2.54 10.10
C LEU A 40 10.37 2.46 8.80
N TYR A 41 10.78 3.18 7.76
CA TYR A 41 10.13 3.13 6.45
C TYR A 41 10.22 1.71 5.88
N GLU A 42 11.40 1.09 5.88
CA GLU A 42 11.57 -0.30 5.44
C GLU A 42 10.75 -1.28 6.30
N GLU A 43 10.63 -1.06 7.60
CA GLU A 43 9.76 -1.85 8.48
C GLU A 43 8.28 -1.72 8.09
N GLN A 44 7.80 -0.54 7.71
CA GLN A 44 6.43 -0.35 7.22
C GLN A 44 6.20 -1.10 5.90
N LEU A 45 7.14 -1.04 4.95
CA LEU A 45 7.03 -1.79 3.70
C LEU A 45 7.02 -3.30 3.96
N ASN A 46 7.85 -3.78 4.87
CA ASN A 46 7.88 -5.18 5.27
C ASN A 46 6.59 -5.62 5.97
N GLN A 47 5.96 -4.74 6.76
CA GLN A 47 4.65 -5.01 7.34
C GLN A 47 3.56 -5.14 6.27
N ILE A 48 3.55 -4.28 5.24
CA ILE A 48 2.63 -4.39 4.11
C ILE A 48 2.85 -5.73 3.37
N LYS A 49 4.10 -6.08 3.07
CA LYS A 49 4.43 -7.37 2.43
C LYS A 49 4.06 -8.57 3.30
N GLY A 50 4.22 -8.47 4.62
CA GLY A 50 3.77 -9.47 5.58
C GLY A 50 2.25 -9.65 5.56
N SER A 51 1.50 -8.55 5.50
CA SER A 51 0.04 -8.58 5.38
C SER A 51 -0.42 -9.27 4.08
N LEU A 52 0.32 -9.05 2.98
CA LEU A 52 0.07 -9.70 1.70
C LEU A 52 0.36 -11.21 1.74
N LYS A 53 1.39 -11.60 2.50
CA LYS A 53 1.72 -13.00 2.79
C LYS A 53 0.64 -13.69 3.61
N ASP A 54 0.07 -13.00 4.60
CA ASP A 54 -1.04 -13.53 5.40
C ASP A 54 -2.31 -13.73 4.54
N LEU A 55 -2.59 -12.79 3.63
CA LEU A 55 -3.64 -12.95 2.61
C LEU A 55 -3.41 -14.22 1.78
N ALA A 56 -2.20 -14.42 1.27
CA ALA A 56 -1.87 -15.59 0.46
C ALA A 56 -2.06 -16.91 1.22
N TYR A 57 -1.63 -16.96 2.49
CA TYR A 57 -1.80 -18.16 3.31
C TYR A 57 -3.26 -18.49 3.63
N ALA A 58 -4.10 -17.47 3.83
CA ALA A 58 -5.52 -17.67 4.03
C ALA A 58 -6.24 -18.12 2.73
N ASN A 59 -5.61 -17.94 1.57
CA ASN A 59 -6.20 -18.12 0.25
C ASN A 59 -5.31 -18.98 -0.67
N ILE A 60 -4.69 -20.03 -0.14
CA ILE A 60 -3.68 -20.84 -0.87
C ILE A 60 -4.18 -21.33 -2.24
N PHE A 61 -5.47 -21.69 -2.34
CA PHE A 61 -6.08 -22.16 -3.60
C PHE A 61 -6.31 -21.05 -4.63
N LEU A 62 -6.17 -19.78 -4.24
CA LEU A 62 -6.34 -18.61 -5.08
C LEU A 62 -5.02 -18.03 -5.58
N MET A 63 -3.89 -18.65 -5.24
CA MET A 63 -2.58 -18.10 -5.55
C MET A 63 -2.13 -18.44 -6.97
N PRO A 64 -1.42 -17.52 -7.64
CA PRO A 64 -1.02 -17.72 -9.03
C PRO A 64 -0.09 -18.94 -9.21
N ASP A 65 -0.05 -19.49 -10.43
CA ASP A 65 0.88 -20.56 -10.82
C ASP A 65 1.82 -20.07 -11.93
N ASN A 66 2.88 -20.81 -12.24
CA ASN A 66 3.68 -20.62 -13.47
C ASN A 66 4.15 -19.18 -13.76
N GLU A 67 4.91 -18.57 -12.84
CA GLU A 67 5.42 -17.17 -12.95
C GLU A 67 4.34 -16.09 -13.13
N GLU A 68 3.06 -16.44 -13.01
CA GLU A 68 1.96 -15.49 -13.00
C GLU A 68 1.98 -14.66 -11.72
N TYR A 69 1.31 -13.51 -11.79
CA TYR A 69 1.13 -12.64 -10.64
C TYR A 69 -0.32 -12.15 -10.56
N ILE A 70 -0.78 -11.98 -9.32
CA ILE A 70 -2.02 -11.30 -8.98
C ILE A 70 -1.69 -9.90 -8.45
N SER A 71 -2.57 -8.95 -8.72
CA SER A 71 -2.48 -7.59 -8.19
C SER A 71 -3.62 -7.32 -7.22
N ILE A 72 -3.33 -6.60 -6.14
CA ILE A 72 -4.32 -6.16 -5.14
C ILE A 72 -3.95 -4.77 -4.64
N THR A 73 -4.93 -3.92 -4.36
CA THR A 73 -4.66 -2.60 -3.77
C THR A 73 -4.46 -2.71 -2.26
N LEU A 74 -3.68 -1.79 -1.68
CA LEU A 74 -3.56 -1.69 -0.22
C LEU A 74 -4.92 -1.43 0.44
N GLY A 75 -5.80 -0.67 -0.22
CA GLY A 75 -7.17 -0.45 0.22
C GLY A 75 -7.97 -1.75 0.36
N GLN A 76 -7.89 -2.64 -0.63
CA GLN A 76 -8.50 -3.96 -0.54
C GLN A 76 -7.95 -4.77 0.62
N LEU A 77 -6.63 -4.80 0.81
CA LEU A 77 -5.98 -5.55 1.88
C LEU A 77 -6.45 -5.07 3.27
N LYS A 78 -6.60 -3.75 3.45
CA LYS A 78 -7.17 -3.13 4.65
C LYS A 78 -8.65 -3.50 4.84
N GLN A 79 -9.45 -3.43 3.78
CA GLN A 79 -10.88 -3.77 3.82
C GLN A 79 -11.11 -5.24 4.18
N MET A 80 -10.24 -6.13 3.70
CA MET A 80 -10.26 -7.55 4.04
C MET A 80 -9.71 -7.85 5.45
N GLY A 81 -9.16 -6.85 6.15
CA GLY A 81 -8.70 -6.98 7.53
C GLY A 81 -7.28 -7.52 7.69
N TYR A 82 -6.50 -7.64 6.62
CA TYR A 82 -5.11 -8.12 6.68
C TYR A 82 -4.11 -7.03 7.05
N ALA A 83 -4.44 -5.76 6.80
CA ALA A 83 -3.55 -4.63 7.03
C ALA A 83 -4.17 -3.57 7.95
N ASN A 84 -3.31 -2.83 8.65
CA ASN A 84 -3.72 -1.71 9.50
C ASN A 84 -4.42 -0.62 8.67
N LYS A 85 -5.47 -0.02 9.23
CA LYS A 85 -6.27 1.04 8.56
C LYS A 85 -5.42 2.23 8.10
N GLU A 86 -4.45 2.61 8.91
CA GLU A 86 -3.52 3.70 8.64
C GLU A 86 -2.09 3.19 8.71
N ILE A 87 -1.32 3.44 7.65
CA ILE A 87 0.09 3.06 7.54
C ILE A 87 0.82 4.30 7.05
N LYS A 88 1.72 4.83 7.89
CA LYS A 88 2.40 6.11 7.66
C LYS A 88 3.80 5.90 7.09
N ASN A 89 4.21 6.81 6.22
CA ASN A 89 5.58 6.97 5.82
C ASN A 89 6.33 7.84 6.86
N PRO A 90 7.24 7.28 7.65
CA PRO A 90 7.95 8.02 8.71
C PRO A 90 8.93 9.08 8.17
N LYS A 91 9.21 9.09 6.85
CA LYS A 91 10.08 10.09 6.22
C LYS A 91 9.40 11.46 6.12
N ASN A 92 8.10 11.48 5.82
CA ASN A 92 7.32 12.69 5.54
C ASN A 92 6.01 12.81 6.34
N ASP A 93 5.68 11.85 7.22
CA ASP A 93 4.44 11.78 8.02
C ASP A 93 3.14 11.72 7.17
N MET A 94 3.26 11.42 5.88
CA MET A 94 2.14 11.14 4.99
C MET A 94 1.73 9.67 5.11
N CYS A 95 0.57 9.31 4.58
CA CYS A 95 0.08 7.93 4.59
C CYS A 95 0.28 7.26 3.23
N PHE A 96 0.55 5.95 3.23
CA PHE A 96 0.51 5.17 2.00
C PHE A 96 -0.92 5.09 1.47
N SER A 97 -1.09 5.47 0.19
CA SER A 97 -2.38 5.52 -0.48
C SER A 97 -3.04 4.16 -0.52
N ASN A 98 -4.38 4.14 -0.43
CA ASN A 98 -5.16 2.92 -0.65
C ASN A 98 -5.03 2.41 -2.10
N ASP A 99 -4.63 3.27 -3.04
CA ASP A 99 -4.37 2.91 -4.45
C ASP A 99 -3.01 2.23 -4.66
N THR A 100 -2.15 2.14 -3.64
CA THR A 100 -0.87 1.42 -3.68
C THR A 100 -1.08 0.01 -4.21
N ILE A 101 -0.39 -0.37 -5.28
CA ILE A 101 -0.55 -1.67 -5.95
C ILE A 101 0.47 -2.66 -5.39
N LEU A 102 -0.03 -3.78 -4.90
CA LEU A 102 0.74 -4.88 -4.35
C LEU A 102 0.65 -6.09 -5.28
N THR A 103 1.72 -6.87 -5.35
CA THR A 103 1.77 -8.07 -6.20
C THR A 103 2.19 -9.31 -5.41
N ILE A 104 1.51 -10.41 -5.71
CA ILE A 104 1.93 -11.76 -5.30
C ILE A 104 2.32 -12.48 -6.58
N THR A 105 3.59 -12.82 -6.73
CA THR A 105 4.12 -13.48 -7.92
C THR A 105 4.55 -14.89 -7.56
N LYS A 106 4.17 -15.88 -8.37
CA LYS A 106 4.67 -17.25 -8.21
C LYS A 106 6.16 -17.30 -8.57
N GLU A 107 6.99 -17.80 -7.66
CA GLU A 107 8.40 -18.10 -7.94
C GLU A 107 8.68 -19.60 -7.77
N ASN A 108 9.86 -20.05 -8.24
CA ASN A 108 10.29 -21.45 -8.20
C ASN A 108 10.17 -22.10 -6.81
N THR A 109 10.41 -21.34 -5.74
CA THR A 109 10.47 -21.85 -4.36
C THR A 109 9.33 -21.34 -3.47
N GLY A 110 8.34 -20.64 -4.02
CA GLY A 110 7.26 -20.06 -3.22
C GLY A 110 6.54 -18.92 -3.92
N TYR A 111 6.36 -17.82 -3.18
CA TYR A 111 5.74 -16.59 -3.66
C TYR A 111 6.58 -15.40 -3.26
N LYS A 112 6.71 -14.45 -4.17
CA LYS A 112 7.29 -13.14 -3.93
C LYS A 112 6.18 -12.14 -3.63
N TYR A 113 6.40 -11.32 -2.61
CA TYR A 113 5.46 -10.29 -2.16
C TYR A 113 6.11 -8.93 -2.36
N ASP A 114 5.56 -8.13 -3.28
CA ASP A 114 6.14 -6.85 -3.66
C ASP A 114 5.12 -5.72 -3.69
N ILE A 115 5.66 -4.51 -3.68
CA ILE A 115 4.93 -3.26 -3.86
C ILE A 115 5.34 -2.76 -5.24
N LEU A 116 4.38 -2.72 -6.17
CA LEU A 116 4.63 -2.33 -7.56
C LEU A 116 4.62 -0.81 -7.70
N ASP A 117 3.64 -0.17 -7.07
CA ASP A 117 3.47 1.28 -7.09
C ASP A 117 3.04 1.75 -5.71
N ILE A 118 3.74 2.75 -5.18
CA ILE A 118 3.51 3.32 -3.86
C ILE A 118 3.43 4.83 -3.98
N THR A 119 2.34 5.39 -3.46
CA THR A 119 2.10 6.83 -3.47
C THR A 119 1.75 7.28 -2.07
N ASP A 120 2.37 8.37 -1.62
CA ASP A 120 2.05 9.01 -0.37
C ASP A 120 0.92 10.03 -0.57
N VAL A 121 -0.04 10.05 0.35
CA VAL A 121 -1.16 10.99 0.37
C VAL A 121 -1.35 11.54 1.77
N GLU A 122 -2.01 12.70 1.88
CA GLU A 122 -2.42 13.23 3.19
C GLU A 122 -3.36 12.23 3.86
N CYS A 123 -3.08 11.86 5.11
CA CYS A 123 -3.80 10.79 5.81
C CYS A 123 -5.31 11.03 5.92
N ASP A 124 -5.75 12.29 6.00
CA ASP A 124 -7.17 12.63 6.08
C ASP A 124 -7.94 12.32 4.79
N THR A 125 -7.26 12.24 3.64
CA THR A 125 -7.87 11.87 2.36
C THR A 125 -8.27 10.40 2.28
N LEU A 126 -7.78 9.56 3.20
CA LEU A 126 -8.12 8.13 3.27
C LEU A 126 -9.38 7.85 4.11
N LYS A 127 -9.92 8.87 4.78
CA LYS A 127 -11.10 8.76 5.64
C LYS A 127 -12.37 9.01 4.82
N ASN A 128 -13.46 8.31 5.16
CA ASN A 128 -14.76 8.47 4.50
C ASN A 128 -14.70 8.28 2.98
N ASN A 129 -13.87 7.34 2.50
CA ASN A 129 -13.89 6.95 1.10
C ASN A 129 -15.11 6.05 0.84
N PRO A 130 -15.66 6.04 -0.39
CA PRO A 130 -16.61 5.00 -0.77
C PRO A 130 -15.97 3.62 -0.66
N ILE A 131 -16.78 2.58 -0.47
CA ILE A 131 -16.31 1.21 -0.29
C ILE A 131 -16.86 0.37 -1.43
N ILE A 132 -15.99 -0.36 -2.14
CA ILE A 132 -16.39 -1.39 -3.11
C ILE A 132 -16.17 -2.75 -2.46
N LYS A 133 -17.20 -3.59 -2.40
CA LYS A 133 -17.13 -4.97 -1.96
C LYS A 133 -17.37 -5.90 -3.14
N LEU A 134 -16.34 -6.66 -3.52
CA LEU A 134 -16.49 -7.75 -4.48
C LEU A 134 -17.36 -8.84 -3.87
N ASN A 135 -18.29 -9.36 -4.66
CA ASN A 135 -18.95 -10.61 -4.36
C ASN A 135 -18.11 -11.75 -4.94
N GLY A 136 -17.88 -12.80 -4.17
CA GLY A 136 -16.95 -13.87 -4.56
C GLY A 136 -15.48 -13.50 -4.33
N SER A 137 -14.59 -14.24 -5.00
CA SER A 137 -13.14 -14.14 -4.82
C SER A 137 -12.53 -12.92 -5.52
N PHE A 138 -11.35 -12.50 -5.08
CA PHE A 138 -10.52 -11.52 -5.79
C PHE A 138 -9.63 -12.17 -6.87
N VAL A 139 -9.59 -13.51 -6.92
CA VAL A 139 -8.98 -14.30 -8.00
C VAL A 139 -9.97 -15.36 -8.46
N GLU A 140 -10.16 -15.48 -9.77
CA GLU A 140 -10.97 -16.55 -10.37
C GLU A 140 -10.14 -17.33 -11.40
N TYR A 141 -10.38 -18.64 -11.48
CA TYR A 141 -9.80 -19.53 -12.48
C TYR A 141 -10.91 -20.05 -13.38
N LEU A 142 -10.67 -19.98 -14.68
CA LEU A 142 -11.54 -20.47 -15.73
C LEU A 142 -10.76 -21.49 -16.56
N GLU A 143 -11.44 -22.53 -17.02
CA GLU A 143 -10.89 -23.44 -18.02
C GLU A 143 -11.05 -22.83 -19.42
N ILE A 144 -10.17 -23.22 -20.34
CA ILE A 144 -10.31 -22.81 -21.75
C ILE A 144 -11.70 -23.19 -22.30
N GLY A 145 -12.40 -22.20 -22.83
CA GLY A 145 -13.73 -22.33 -23.40
C GLY A 145 -14.89 -22.03 -22.43
N ASP A 146 -14.61 -21.80 -21.14
CA ASP A 146 -15.63 -21.41 -20.17
C ASP A 146 -16.28 -20.07 -20.52
N THR A 147 -17.53 -19.87 -20.13
CA THR A 147 -18.17 -18.55 -20.19
C THR A 147 -17.88 -17.79 -18.90
N TYR A 148 -17.25 -16.62 -19.00
CA TYR A 148 -17.08 -15.75 -17.84
C TYR A 148 -18.39 -15.04 -17.48
N VAL A 149 -18.77 -15.12 -16.21
CA VAL A 149 -19.88 -14.37 -15.62
C VAL A 149 -19.31 -13.56 -14.46
N ASP A 150 -19.40 -12.23 -14.53
CA ASP A 150 -18.90 -11.37 -13.46
C ASP A 150 -19.63 -11.69 -12.14
N ALA A 151 -18.85 -11.99 -11.09
CA ALA A 151 -19.42 -12.38 -9.79
C ALA A 151 -20.16 -11.24 -9.06
N SER A 152 -20.34 -10.08 -9.70
CA SER A 152 -20.93 -8.84 -9.20
C SER A 152 -20.14 -8.18 -8.08
N PHE A 153 -20.56 -6.98 -7.72
CA PHE A 153 -19.99 -6.18 -6.63
C PHE A 153 -21.09 -5.28 -6.06
N THR A 154 -20.82 -4.72 -4.88
CA THR A 154 -21.62 -3.64 -4.30
C THR A 154 -20.70 -2.46 -3.99
N ALA A 155 -21.17 -1.24 -4.18
CA ALA A 155 -20.47 -0.04 -3.79
C ALA A 155 -21.34 0.85 -2.91
N LEU A 156 -20.79 1.29 -1.79
CA LEU A 156 -21.46 2.19 -0.84
C LEU A 156 -20.70 3.50 -0.72
N SER A 157 -21.43 4.61 -0.68
CA SER A 157 -20.90 5.92 -0.34
C SER A 157 -20.41 5.97 1.11
N SER A 158 -19.76 7.07 1.49
CA SER A 158 -19.38 7.30 2.89
C SER A 158 -20.56 7.38 3.88
N THR A 159 -21.76 7.65 3.37
CA THR A 159 -23.02 7.72 4.13
C THR A 159 -23.86 6.43 4.05
N ASN A 160 -23.31 5.36 3.46
CA ASN A 160 -23.96 4.06 3.20
C ASN A 160 -25.09 4.09 2.16
N GLU A 161 -25.07 5.04 1.23
CA GLU A 161 -25.94 5.02 0.05
C GLU A 161 -25.38 4.02 -1.00
N ASP A 162 -26.25 3.25 -1.66
CA ASP A 162 -25.85 2.36 -2.75
C ASP A 162 -25.52 3.17 -4.00
N ILE A 163 -24.24 3.14 -4.38
CA ILE A 163 -23.68 3.82 -5.54
C ILE A 163 -23.09 2.81 -6.53
N SER A 164 -23.53 1.54 -6.49
CA SER A 164 -23.04 0.46 -7.36
C SER A 164 -23.20 0.78 -8.85
N SER A 165 -24.22 1.56 -9.23
CA SER A 165 -24.43 2.03 -10.60
C SER A 165 -23.37 3.00 -11.11
N ASN A 166 -22.60 3.61 -10.20
CA ASN A 166 -21.58 4.61 -10.51
C ASN A 166 -20.18 3.99 -10.62
N VAL A 167 -20.06 2.66 -10.45
CA VAL A 167 -18.79 1.96 -10.56
C VAL A 167 -18.39 1.86 -12.02
N GLU A 168 -17.21 2.39 -12.33
CA GLU A 168 -16.51 2.16 -13.59
C GLU A 168 -15.75 0.83 -13.53
N VAL A 169 -15.88 0.02 -14.58
CA VAL A 169 -15.21 -1.28 -14.70
C VAL A 169 -14.27 -1.25 -15.89
N VAL A 170 -12.98 -1.43 -15.64
CA VAL A 170 -11.93 -1.48 -16.67
C VAL A 170 -11.27 -2.85 -16.66
N ILE A 171 -11.26 -3.51 -17.83
CA ILE A 171 -10.57 -4.78 -18.04
C ILE A 171 -9.28 -4.51 -18.79
N SER A 172 -8.17 -5.08 -18.30
CA SER A 172 -6.87 -5.07 -18.95
C SER A 172 -6.30 -6.49 -19.08
N GLY A 173 -5.35 -6.68 -20.01
CA GLY A 173 -4.82 -7.98 -20.39
C GLY A 173 -4.77 -8.11 -21.92
N ASP A 174 -5.17 -9.26 -22.44
CA ASP A 174 -5.25 -9.52 -23.88
C ASP A 174 -6.55 -8.97 -24.51
N GLY A 175 -6.88 -7.71 -24.21
CA GLY A 175 -8.07 -7.01 -24.69
C GLY A 175 -8.95 -6.38 -23.59
N ASN A 176 -10.08 -5.81 -24.00
CA ASN A 176 -11.04 -5.10 -23.14
C ASN A 176 -12.23 -5.97 -22.69
N THR A 177 -12.19 -7.26 -23.02
CA THR A 177 -13.19 -8.28 -22.65
C THR A 177 -12.47 -9.56 -22.26
N ILE A 178 -13.08 -10.37 -21.39
CA ILE A 178 -12.51 -11.66 -21.01
C ILE A 178 -12.69 -12.66 -22.16
N ASN A 179 -11.59 -13.02 -22.85
CA ASN A 179 -11.57 -14.07 -23.85
C ASN A 179 -11.00 -15.35 -23.23
N THR A 180 -11.82 -16.40 -23.18
CA THR A 180 -11.47 -17.69 -22.57
C THR A 180 -11.01 -18.74 -23.58
N SER A 181 -10.86 -18.38 -24.86
CA SER A 181 -10.44 -19.34 -25.90
C SER A 181 -8.97 -19.75 -25.83
N THR A 182 -8.16 -19.02 -25.07
CA THR A 182 -6.72 -19.24 -24.91
C THR A 182 -6.30 -18.99 -23.47
N LYS A 183 -5.20 -19.63 -23.04
CA LYS A 183 -4.57 -19.34 -21.76
C LYS A 183 -4.20 -17.86 -21.69
N SER A 184 -4.70 -17.15 -20.68
CA SER A 184 -4.47 -15.71 -20.53
C SER A 184 -4.71 -15.25 -19.10
N LYS A 185 -4.27 -14.03 -18.80
CA LYS A 185 -4.53 -13.36 -17.53
C LYS A 185 -5.20 -12.02 -17.77
N TYR A 186 -6.30 -11.79 -17.09
CA TYR A 186 -7.02 -10.51 -17.10
C TYR A 186 -7.00 -9.87 -15.72
N THR A 187 -6.99 -8.54 -15.70
CA THR A 187 -7.14 -7.73 -14.49
C THR A 187 -8.35 -6.84 -14.67
N ILE A 188 -9.34 -7.01 -13.79
CA ILE A 188 -10.54 -6.19 -13.72
C ILE A 188 -10.36 -5.19 -12.60
N THR A 189 -10.43 -3.90 -12.91
CA THR A 189 -10.38 -2.81 -11.95
C THR A 189 -11.76 -2.18 -11.83
N TYR A 190 -12.32 -2.23 -10.63
CA TYR A 190 -13.55 -1.55 -10.25
C TYR A 190 -13.17 -0.24 -9.56
N SER A 191 -13.71 0.88 -10.03
CA SER A 191 -13.42 2.22 -9.51
C SER A 191 -14.71 2.98 -9.27
N VAL A 192 -14.86 3.60 -8.10
CA VAL A 192 -15.98 4.48 -7.82
C VAL A 192 -15.47 5.76 -7.17
N THR A 193 -16.04 6.88 -7.57
CA THR A 193 -15.73 8.19 -7.01
C THR A 193 -16.99 8.76 -6.36
N ASP A 194 -16.87 9.13 -5.09
CA ASP A 194 -17.91 9.78 -4.28
C ASP A 194 -17.27 10.96 -3.54
N ASP A 195 -17.89 12.13 -3.62
CA ASP A 195 -17.37 13.38 -3.02
C ASP A 195 -15.86 13.60 -3.26
N PHE A 196 -15.44 13.52 -4.53
CA PHE A 196 -14.04 13.66 -4.99
C PHE A 196 -13.05 12.62 -4.45
N LYS A 197 -13.52 11.58 -3.76
CA LYS A 197 -12.70 10.48 -3.25
C LYS A 197 -12.95 9.22 -4.04
N THR A 198 -11.86 8.64 -4.54
CA THR A 198 -11.91 7.43 -5.36
C THR A 198 -11.45 6.21 -4.55
N THR A 199 -12.12 5.08 -4.78
CA THR A 199 -11.69 3.77 -4.28
C THR A 199 -11.58 2.80 -5.43
N LYS A 200 -10.47 2.06 -5.47
CA LYS A 200 -10.19 1.02 -6.47
C LYS A 200 -10.03 -0.35 -5.84
N VAL A 201 -10.62 -1.33 -6.52
CA VAL A 201 -10.58 -2.74 -6.14
C VAL A 201 -10.28 -3.57 -7.39
N ILE A 202 -9.35 -4.50 -7.28
CA ILE A 202 -8.86 -5.33 -8.37
C ILE A 202 -9.31 -6.79 -8.20
N ARG A 203 -9.76 -7.40 -9.29
CA ARG A 203 -9.90 -8.85 -9.44
C ARG A 203 -8.98 -9.36 -10.55
N THR A 204 -8.34 -10.51 -10.31
CA THR A 204 -7.54 -11.20 -11.33
C THR A 204 -8.29 -12.42 -11.85
N ILE A 205 -8.32 -12.61 -13.16
CA ILE A 205 -8.88 -13.81 -13.80
C ILE A 205 -7.75 -14.54 -14.52
N PHE A 206 -7.61 -15.84 -14.25
CA PHE A 206 -6.74 -16.74 -15.00
C PHE A 206 -7.59 -17.67 -15.86
N VAL A 207 -7.30 -17.70 -17.16
CA VAL A 207 -7.79 -18.75 -18.06
C VAL A 207 -6.67 -19.76 -18.21
N LYS A 208 -6.89 -21.02 -17.88
CA LYS A 208 -5.87 -22.08 -17.88
C LYS A 208 -6.28 -23.29 -18.71
#